data_AF-A0AAE2YIB3-F1
#
_entry.id   AF-A0AAE2YIB3-F1
#
_cell.length_a   1.000
_cell.length_b   1.000
_cell.length_c   1.000
_cell.angle_alpha   90.00
_cell.angle_beta   90.00
_cell.angle_gamma   90.00
#
_symmetry.space_group_name_H-M   'P 1'
#
loop_
_entity.id
_entity.type
_entity.pdbx_description
1 polymer ?
#
loop_
_entity_poly.entity_id
_entity_poly.type
_entity_poly.pdbx_seq_one_letter_code
_entity_poly.pdbx_strand_id
1 'polypeptide(L)'
;MSYDEFARSERRKHMSGLVMGYDFFLRFVKLPDEYGESYGERVYKPLGRALVEGVVLDDSDAIFTPCRYLLGNVNVLDGVKKPVREVFSLRGRFSDQAREGERVLARGKVEAVYSEEDKYFRLVIGGERSDFIIVKG
;
A
#
# COMPACT_ATOMS: atom_id res chain seq x y z
N MET A 1 10.42 10.54 -6.99
CA MET A 1 9.94 9.59 -8.00
C MET A 1 10.21 10.20 -9.35
N SER A 2 10.98 9.51 -10.19
CA SER A 2 11.14 9.89 -11.60
C SER A 2 9.89 9.56 -12.39
N TYR A 3 9.74 10.17 -13.58
CA TYR A 3 8.64 9.83 -14.48
C TYR A 3 8.69 8.36 -14.91
N ASP A 4 9.88 7.80 -15.12
CA ASP A 4 10.05 6.42 -15.57
C ASP A 4 9.62 5.40 -14.51
N GLU A 5 9.96 5.66 -13.23
CA GLU A 5 9.48 4.85 -12.10
C GLU A 5 7.96 4.85 -12.00
N PHE A 6 7.34 6.04 -12.17
CA PHE A 6 5.90 6.19 -12.19
C PHE A 6 5.26 5.46 -13.37
N ALA A 7 5.77 5.69 -14.59
CA ALA A 7 5.22 5.11 -15.80
C ALA A 7 5.33 3.57 -15.81
N ARG A 8 6.37 3.01 -15.21
CA ARG A 8 6.56 1.55 -15.11
C ARG A 8 5.44 0.88 -14.34
N SER A 9 5.01 1.43 -13.21
CA SER A 9 3.91 0.85 -12.44
C SER A 9 2.56 1.15 -13.07
N GLU A 10 2.30 2.39 -13.49
CA GLU A 10 1.01 2.78 -14.06
C GLU A 10 0.67 2.06 -15.37
N ARG A 11 1.64 1.80 -16.25
CA ARG A 11 1.39 1.10 -17.53
C ARG A 11 0.87 -0.33 -17.37
N ARG A 12 1.05 -0.93 -16.20
CA ARG A 12 0.63 -2.30 -15.89
C ARG A 12 -0.77 -2.37 -15.30
N LYS A 13 -1.37 -1.22 -14.96
CA LYS A 13 -2.71 -1.15 -14.38
C LYS A 13 -3.77 -1.28 -15.46
N HIS A 14 -4.81 -2.03 -15.15
CA HIS A 14 -5.97 -2.19 -16.04
C HIS A 14 -7.18 -1.36 -15.60
N MET A 15 -7.08 -0.66 -14.46
CA MET A 15 -8.20 0.04 -13.84
C MET A 15 -8.36 1.50 -14.25
N SER A 16 -7.49 2.04 -15.08
CA SER A 16 -7.57 3.44 -15.53
C SER A 16 -7.14 3.61 -16.97
N GLY A 17 -7.69 4.62 -17.65
CA GLY A 17 -7.31 4.95 -19.01
C GLY A 17 -8.28 5.94 -19.64
N LEU A 18 -8.33 5.94 -20.98
CA LEU A 18 -9.18 6.80 -21.78
C LEU A 18 -10.20 5.96 -22.57
N VAL A 19 -11.47 6.32 -22.47
CA VAL A 19 -12.55 5.79 -23.31
C VAL A 19 -13.22 6.96 -24.01
N MET A 20 -13.19 6.98 -25.35
CA MET A 20 -13.76 8.08 -26.16
C MET A 20 -13.25 9.48 -25.78
N GLY A 21 -11.99 9.58 -25.31
CA GLY A 21 -11.39 10.85 -24.86
C GLY A 21 -11.74 11.25 -23.43
N TYR A 22 -12.49 10.42 -22.69
CA TYR A 22 -12.79 10.63 -21.27
C TYR A 22 -11.93 9.74 -20.38
N ASP A 23 -11.32 10.34 -19.37
CA ASP A 23 -10.60 9.59 -18.33
C ASP A 23 -11.59 8.72 -17.53
N PHE A 24 -11.21 7.48 -17.29
CA PHE A 24 -11.93 6.59 -16.38
C PHE A 24 -10.98 6.00 -15.33
N PHE A 25 -11.56 5.69 -14.17
CA PHE A 25 -10.92 4.92 -13.11
C PHE A 25 -11.95 3.97 -12.51
N LEU A 26 -11.61 2.69 -12.42
CA LEU A 26 -12.38 1.64 -11.79
C LEU A 26 -11.86 1.43 -10.37
N ARG A 27 -12.75 1.56 -9.39
CA ARG A 27 -12.44 1.24 -7.99
C ARG A 27 -13.02 -0.11 -7.63
N PHE A 28 -12.14 -1.06 -7.36
CA PHE A 28 -12.54 -2.35 -6.79
C PHE A 28 -12.59 -2.23 -5.27
N VAL A 29 -13.67 -2.72 -4.67
CA VAL A 29 -13.91 -2.68 -3.22
C VAL A 29 -14.37 -4.07 -2.83
N LYS A 30 -13.79 -4.62 -1.76
CA LYS A 30 -14.28 -5.86 -1.17
C LYS A 30 -15.67 -5.65 -0.57
N LEU A 31 -16.50 -6.68 -0.64
CA LEU A 31 -17.74 -6.81 0.12
C LEU A 31 -17.41 -6.93 1.62
N PRO A 32 -18.33 -6.53 2.51
CA PRO A 32 -18.11 -6.59 3.96
C PRO A 32 -17.62 -7.95 4.47
N ASP A 33 -18.20 -9.04 3.99
CA ASP A 33 -17.87 -10.41 4.44
C ASP A 33 -16.49 -10.89 3.93
N GLU A 34 -15.89 -10.22 2.95
CA GLU A 34 -14.57 -10.56 2.40
C GLU A 34 -13.40 -9.96 3.21
N TYR A 35 -13.66 -9.06 4.16
CA TYR A 35 -12.62 -8.47 5.00
C TYR A 35 -12.17 -9.39 6.14
N GLY A 36 -13.02 -10.32 6.58
CA GLY A 36 -12.73 -11.23 7.69
C GLY A 36 -12.51 -10.53 9.03
N GLU A 37 -12.97 -9.28 9.19
CA GLU A 37 -12.92 -8.50 10.43
C GLU A 37 -14.21 -7.70 10.62
N SER A 38 -14.58 -7.45 11.88
CA SER A 38 -15.71 -6.58 12.23
C SER A 38 -15.27 -5.15 12.51
N TYR A 39 -16.16 -4.18 12.25
CA TYR A 39 -15.88 -2.78 12.61
C TYR A 39 -15.64 -2.64 14.11
N GLY A 40 -14.53 -1.99 14.47
CA GLY A 40 -14.11 -1.77 15.86
C GLY A 40 -13.25 -2.88 16.45
N GLU A 41 -13.08 -4.01 15.76
CA GLU A 41 -12.20 -5.11 16.20
C GLU A 41 -10.71 -4.69 16.19
N ARG A 42 -10.33 -3.83 15.24
CA ARG A 42 -8.97 -3.28 15.14
C ARG A 42 -8.89 -1.83 15.61
N VAL A 43 -7.87 -1.55 16.41
CA VAL A 43 -7.49 -0.21 16.87
C VAL A 43 -6.18 0.23 16.22
N TYR A 44 -6.15 1.46 15.73
CA TYR A 44 -5.02 2.00 14.96
C TYR A 44 -4.37 3.16 15.71
N LYS A 45 -3.07 3.10 15.96
CA LYS A 45 -2.30 4.18 16.61
C LYS A 45 -1.19 4.71 15.70
N PRO A 46 -1.19 6.00 15.33
CA PRO A 46 -0.11 6.59 14.54
C PRO A 46 1.16 6.72 15.38
N LEU A 47 2.31 6.40 14.79
CA LEU A 47 3.62 6.41 15.46
C LEU A 47 4.63 7.37 14.83
N GLY A 48 4.28 8.01 13.72
CA GLY A 48 5.17 8.89 12.94
C GLY A 48 5.27 8.42 11.50
N ARG A 49 6.37 8.77 10.83
CA ARG A 49 6.57 8.49 9.40
C ARG A 49 7.85 7.69 9.19
N ALA A 50 7.89 6.89 8.13
CA ALA A 50 9.08 6.12 7.77
C ALA A 50 9.23 6.02 6.24
N LEU A 51 10.48 5.84 5.82
CA LEU A 51 10.86 5.35 4.49
C LEU A 51 11.33 3.90 4.67
N VAL A 52 10.70 2.97 3.96
CA VAL A 52 11.03 1.55 4.04
C VAL A 52 11.36 0.98 2.67
N GLU A 53 12.28 0.04 2.63
CA GLU A 53 12.49 -0.86 1.51
C GLU A 53 12.09 -2.28 1.91
N GLY A 54 11.46 -3.04 1.01
CA GLY A 54 11.09 -4.44 1.26
C GLY A 54 10.77 -5.17 -0.04
N VAL A 55 10.47 -6.46 0.07
CA VAL A 55 10.01 -7.30 -1.05
C VAL A 55 8.53 -7.61 -0.84
N VAL A 56 7.71 -7.46 -1.88
CA VAL A 56 6.29 -7.83 -1.81
C VAL A 56 6.18 -9.35 -1.74
N LEU A 57 5.56 -9.86 -0.67
CA LEU A 57 5.30 -11.29 -0.48
C LEU A 57 3.89 -11.72 -0.90
N ASP A 58 2.95 -10.78 -0.94
CA ASP A 58 1.56 -11.03 -1.33
C ASP A 58 0.94 -9.71 -1.80
N ASP A 59 0.39 -9.72 -3.01
CA ASP A 59 -0.29 -8.63 -3.69
C ASP A 59 -1.77 -8.95 -3.99
N SER A 60 -2.34 -9.99 -3.36
CA SER A 60 -3.74 -10.41 -3.58
C SER A 60 -4.75 -9.28 -3.33
N ASP A 61 -4.41 -8.34 -2.46
CA ASP A 61 -5.23 -7.18 -2.11
C ASP A 61 -4.81 -5.90 -2.84
N ALA A 62 -3.83 -5.95 -3.75
CA ALA A 62 -3.27 -4.77 -4.41
C ALA A 62 -4.30 -4.06 -5.31
N ILE A 63 -5.18 -4.81 -5.96
CA ILE A 63 -6.18 -4.26 -6.90
C ILE A 63 -7.32 -3.51 -6.19
N PHE A 64 -7.56 -3.79 -4.92
CA PHE A 64 -8.69 -3.24 -4.17
C PHE A 64 -8.40 -1.84 -3.61
N THR A 65 -9.44 -1.18 -3.12
CA THR A 65 -9.37 -0.04 -2.22
C THR A 65 -10.16 -0.39 -0.95
N PRO A 66 -9.53 -0.47 0.24
CA PRO A 66 -8.10 -0.28 0.46
C PRO A 66 -7.22 -1.31 -0.25
N CYS A 67 -6.04 -0.90 -0.72
CA CYS A 67 -5.02 -1.81 -1.22
C CYS A 67 -4.05 -2.20 -0.11
N ARG A 68 -3.55 -3.43 -0.15
CA ARG A 68 -2.55 -3.95 0.79
C ARG A 68 -1.46 -4.71 0.03
N TYR A 69 -0.21 -4.51 0.45
CA TYR A 69 0.96 -5.23 -0.02
C TYR A 69 1.68 -5.81 1.20
N LEU A 70 1.68 -7.14 1.35
CA LEU A 70 2.46 -7.79 2.41
C LEU A 70 3.94 -7.66 2.07
N LEU A 71 4.77 -7.29 3.04
CA LEU A 71 6.20 -7.11 2.84
C LEU A 71 7.03 -8.11 3.63
N GLY A 72 8.14 -8.53 3.01
CA GLY A 72 9.23 -9.30 3.59
C GLY A 72 10.55 -8.54 3.52
N ASN A 73 11.53 -8.98 4.31
CA ASN A 73 12.89 -8.41 4.33
C ASN A 73 12.91 -6.87 4.45
N VAL A 74 12.05 -6.34 5.32
CA VAL A 74 11.85 -4.88 5.41
C VAL A 74 13.01 -4.20 6.13
N ASN A 75 13.59 -3.20 5.49
CA ASN A 75 14.58 -2.30 6.06
C ASN A 75 14.02 -0.87 6.17
N VAL A 76 14.13 -0.27 7.35
CA VAL A 76 13.73 1.14 7.57
C VAL A 76 14.92 2.02 7.27
N LEU A 77 14.82 2.83 6.20
CA LEU A 77 15.89 3.70 5.73
C LEU A 77 15.89 5.06 6.43
N ASP A 78 14.72 5.56 6.81
CA ASP A 78 14.54 6.84 7.51
C ASP A 78 13.28 6.83 8.39
N GLY A 79 13.29 7.61 9.47
CA GLY A 79 12.15 7.81 10.37
C GLY A 79 11.94 6.70 11.41
N VAL A 80 10.68 6.35 11.65
CA VAL A 80 10.26 5.45 12.75
C VAL A 80 10.75 4.01 12.52
N LYS A 81 11.63 3.54 13.41
CA LYS A 81 12.18 2.18 13.38
C LYS A 81 11.21 1.15 13.96
N LYS A 82 10.30 0.63 13.13
CA LYS A 82 9.39 -0.47 13.47
C LYS A 82 9.39 -1.54 12.38
N PRO A 83 9.15 -2.82 12.74
CA PRO A 83 9.04 -3.91 11.78
C PRO A 83 7.72 -3.80 11.03
N VAL A 84 7.69 -2.98 9.97
CA VAL A 84 6.53 -2.82 9.09
C VAL A 84 6.27 -4.15 8.39
N ARG A 85 5.04 -4.67 8.53
CA ARG A 85 4.57 -5.91 7.92
C ARG A 85 3.97 -5.67 6.54
N GLU A 86 3.34 -4.52 6.32
CA GLU A 86 2.61 -4.25 5.08
C GLU A 86 2.61 -2.77 4.72
N VAL A 87 2.39 -2.49 3.44
CA VAL A 87 1.98 -1.17 2.94
C VAL A 87 0.48 -1.19 2.69
N PHE A 88 -0.21 -0.13 3.12
CA PHE A 88 -1.67 -0.02 3.06
C PHE A 88 -2.09 1.35 2.52
N SER A 89 -3.15 1.42 1.70
CA SER A 89 -3.72 2.70 1.28
C SER A 89 -5.22 2.64 1.08
N LEU A 90 -5.90 3.72 1.46
CA LEU A 90 -7.32 3.98 1.16
C LEU A 90 -7.51 4.77 -0.16
N ARG A 91 -6.44 5.07 -0.89
CA ARG A 91 -6.49 5.84 -2.14
C ARG A 91 -6.20 4.96 -3.33
N GLY A 92 -7.18 4.78 -4.20
CA GLY A 92 -7.10 3.92 -5.40
C GLY A 92 -5.93 4.23 -6.36
N ARG A 93 -5.34 5.43 -6.31
CA ARG A 93 -4.10 5.72 -7.06
C ARG A 93 -2.91 4.83 -6.66
N PHE A 94 -2.94 4.24 -5.47
CA PHE A 94 -1.92 3.32 -4.97
C PHE A 94 -2.29 1.85 -5.16
N SER A 95 -3.46 1.55 -5.71
CA SER A 95 -3.83 0.18 -6.10
C SER A 95 -2.98 -0.27 -7.29
N ASP A 96 -2.66 -1.57 -7.30
CA ASP A 96 -1.93 -2.28 -8.37
C ASP A 96 -0.61 -1.60 -8.78
N GLN A 97 0.17 -1.15 -7.79
CA GLN A 97 1.46 -0.46 -7.99
C GLN A 97 2.64 -1.43 -8.06
N ALA A 98 2.58 -2.53 -7.31
CA ALA A 98 3.64 -3.51 -7.16
C ALA A 98 3.06 -4.93 -7.14
N ARG A 99 3.86 -5.90 -7.55
CA ARG A 99 3.49 -7.32 -7.63
C ARG A 99 4.33 -8.18 -6.70
N GLU A 100 3.83 -9.37 -6.37
CA GLU A 100 4.60 -10.37 -5.64
C GLU A 100 6.00 -10.58 -6.23
N GLY A 101 7.02 -10.65 -5.37
CA GLY A 101 8.43 -10.77 -5.73
C GLY A 101 9.13 -9.45 -6.08
N GLU A 102 8.40 -8.35 -6.30
CA GLU A 102 9.00 -7.05 -6.61
C GLU A 102 9.58 -6.39 -5.35
N ARG A 103 10.78 -5.81 -5.47
CA ARG A 103 11.34 -4.95 -4.43
C ARG A 103 10.71 -3.57 -4.51
N VAL A 104 10.27 -3.04 -3.38
CA VAL A 104 9.62 -1.72 -3.31
C VAL A 104 10.33 -0.78 -2.35
N LEU A 105 10.25 0.51 -2.66
CA LEU A 105 10.57 1.61 -1.76
C LEU A 105 9.28 2.37 -1.48
N ALA A 106 8.93 2.54 -0.21
CA ALA A 106 7.68 3.20 0.19
C ALA A 106 7.90 4.20 1.32
N ARG A 107 7.20 5.34 1.23
CA ARG A 107 7.18 6.38 2.26
C ARG A 107 5.77 6.64 2.71
N GLY A 108 5.55 6.63 4.03
CA GLY A 108 4.24 6.87 4.61
C GLY A 108 4.24 7.00 6.12
N LYS A 109 3.04 6.96 6.69
CA LYS A 109 2.79 7.01 8.13
C LYS A 109 2.84 5.60 8.70
N VAL A 110 3.64 5.39 9.73
CA VAL A 110 3.66 4.13 10.48
C VAL A 110 2.47 4.12 11.44
N GLU A 111 1.66 3.07 11.36
CA GLU A 111 0.58 2.80 12.30
C GLU A 111 0.83 1.46 13.01
N ALA A 112 0.63 1.43 14.32
CA ALA A 112 0.46 0.17 15.02
C ALA A 112 -1.01 -0.25 14.95
N VAL A 113 -1.24 -1.48 14.53
CA VAL A 113 -2.55 -2.13 14.46
C VAL A 113 -2.63 -3.10 15.63
N TYR A 114 -3.72 -2.98 16.40
CA TYR A 114 -4.00 -3.82 17.56
C TYR A 114 -5.35 -4.50 17.35
N SER A 115 -5.39 -5.80 17.59
CA SER A 115 -6.60 -6.63 17.74
C SER A 115 -6.43 -7.51 18.98
N GLU A 116 -7.43 -8.31 19.31
CA GLU A 116 -7.29 -9.31 20.39
C GLU A 116 -6.24 -10.38 20.04
N GLU A 117 -6.12 -10.74 18.76
CA GLU A 117 -5.31 -11.87 18.29
C GLU A 117 -3.90 -11.46 17.82
N ASP A 118 -3.75 -10.23 17.32
CA ASP A 118 -2.53 -9.81 16.64
C ASP A 118 -2.19 -8.34 16.89
N LYS A 119 -0.88 -8.06 16.85
CA LYS A 119 -0.30 -6.73 16.94
C LYS A 119 0.82 -6.59 15.94
N TYR A 120 0.67 -5.64 15.04
CA TYR A 120 1.67 -5.41 13.99
C TYR A 120 1.79 -3.94 13.60
N PHE A 121 2.75 -3.64 12.74
CA PHE A 121 2.96 -2.30 12.22
C PHE A 121 2.73 -2.29 10.72
N ARG A 122 2.04 -1.28 10.21
CA ARG A 122 1.85 -1.05 8.78
C ARG A 122 2.33 0.33 8.38
N LEU A 123 2.65 0.49 7.10
CA LEU A 123 2.94 1.78 6.50
C LEU A 123 1.72 2.23 5.69
N VAL A 124 1.00 3.23 6.19
CA VAL A 124 -0.12 3.84 5.48
C VAL A 124 0.38 4.93 4.54
N ILE A 125 0.06 4.78 3.26
CA ILE A 125 0.42 5.74 2.21
C ILE A 125 -0.83 6.44 1.66
N GLY A 126 -0.66 7.68 1.21
CA GLY A 126 -1.72 8.49 0.62
C GLY A 126 -2.37 9.46 1.60
N GLY A 127 -1.83 9.65 2.80
CA GLY A 127 -2.21 10.73 3.72
C GLY A 127 -1.58 12.07 3.34
N GLU A 128 -0.37 12.05 2.78
CA GLU A 128 0.38 13.24 2.39
C GLU A 128 0.85 13.20 0.93
N ARG A 129 1.14 14.38 0.36
CA ARG A 129 1.72 14.49 -1.01
C ARG A 129 3.09 13.83 -1.14
N SER A 130 3.82 13.69 -0.03
CA SER A 130 5.14 13.06 0.01
C SER A 130 5.08 11.53 0.10
N ASP A 131 3.88 10.94 0.26
CA ASP A 131 3.71 9.50 0.33
C ASP A 131 3.85 8.86 -1.05
N PHE A 132 4.55 7.73 -1.12
CA PHE A 132 4.70 6.98 -2.36
C PHE A 132 4.97 5.50 -2.09
N ILE A 133 4.80 4.70 -3.13
CA ILE A 133 5.38 3.37 -3.30
C ILE A 133 5.92 3.30 -4.73
N ILE A 134 7.13 2.77 -4.90
CA ILE A 134 7.76 2.55 -6.22
C ILE A 134 8.42 1.18 -6.24
N VAL A 135 8.40 0.54 -7.41
CA VAL A 135 9.12 -0.71 -7.66
C VAL A 135 10.57 -0.37 -8.04
N LYS A 136 11.53 -0.95 -7.32
CA LYS A 136 12.95 -0.87 -7.68
C LYS A 136 13.26 -1.88 -8.79
N GLY A 137 14.00 -1.42 -9.80
CA GLY A 137 14.48 -2.24 -10.92
C GLY A 137 15.63 -3.15 -10.53
#